data_AF-A0ABD5BJU0-F1
#
_entry.id   AF-A0ABD5BJU0-F1
#
_cell.length_a   1.000
_cell.length_b   1.000
_cell.length_c   1.000
_cell.angle_alpha   90.00
_cell.angle_beta   90.00
_cell.angle_gamma   90.00
#
_symmetry.space_group_name_H-M   'P 1'
#
loop_
_entity.id
_entity.type
_entity.pdbx_description
1 polymer ?
#
loop_
_entity_poly.entity_id
_entity_poly.type
_entity_poly.pdbx_seq_one_letter_code
_entity_poly.pdbx_strand_id
1 'polypeptide(L)'
;MSDKEIEQEIQAKGKTAPRVTPDHIENVITSEHYFTGYDGRIGALANREDIPAVELDDANQLRLLTFCVLVLENGFTVTGESACASPENFDAEIGRKIARDNAVQKIWMLEGYLLKQRMHDDAHLRELLRQKEE
;
A
#
# COMPACT_ATOMS: atom_id res chain seq x y z
N MET A 1 -18.92 4.23 -0.83
CA MET A 1 -18.53 5.56 -0.32
C MET A 1 -17.02 5.62 -0.43
N SER A 2 -16.49 6.61 -1.12
CA SER A 2 -15.05 6.81 -1.31
C SER A 2 -14.41 7.41 -0.06
N ASP A 3 -13.09 7.24 0.09
CA ASP A 3 -12.32 7.84 1.19
C ASP A 3 -12.49 9.37 1.26
N LYS A 4 -12.66 10.03 0.09
CA LYS A 4 -12.92 11.48 0.02
C LYS A 4 -14.30 11.87 0.56
N GLU A 5 -15.32 11.06 0.30
CA GLU A 5 -16.66 11.29 0.87
C GLU A 5 -16.65 11.12 2.39
N ILE A 6 -15.92 10.13 2.90
CA ILE A 6 -15.76 9.92 4.35
C ILE A 6 -15.04 11.11 5.00
N GLU A 7 -13.96 11.62 4.41
CA GLU A 7 -13.26 12.80 4.93
C GLU A 7 -14.14 14.06 4.91
N GLN A 8 -14.97 14.26 3.88
CA GLN A 8 -15.95 15.35 3.86
C GLN A 8 -16.96 15.24 5.00
N GLU A 9 -17.44 14.04 5.32
CA GLU A 9 -18.35 13.81 6.45
C GLU A 9 -17.67 14.10 7.80
N ILE A 10 -16.41 13.70 7.97
CA ILE A 10 -15.61 13.98 9.18
C ILE A 10 -15.48 15.50 9.39
N GLN A 11 -15.18 16.24 8.32
CA GLN A 11 -15.09 17.70 8.34
C GLN A 11 -16.43 18.35 8.63
N ALA A 12 -17.52 17.91 7.98
CA ALA A 12 -18.87 18.41 8.23
C ALA A 12 -19.32 18.20 9.69
N LYS A 13 -18.83 17.14 10.35
CA LYS A 13 -19.04 16.87 11.78
C LYS A 13 -18.10 17.65 12.72
N GLY A 14 -17.29 18.57 12.20
CA GLY A 14 -16.43 19.45 13.00
C GLY A 14 -15.28 18.73 13.72
N LYS A 15 -14.82 17.57 13.20
CA LYS A 15 -13.73 16.81 13.82
C LYS A 15 -12.38 17.37 13.34
N THR A 16 -11.74 18.17 14.19
CA THR A 16 -10.53 18.95 13.84
C THR A 16 -9.21 18.38 14.36
N ALA A 17 -9.24 17.27 15.10
CA ALA A 17 -8.01 16.63 15.59
C ALA A 17 -7.09 16.20 14.42
N PRO A 18 -5.75 16.22 14.59
CA PRO A 18 -4.81 15.73 13.58
C PRO A 18 -5.16 14.30 13.15
N ARG A 19 -5.15 14.05 11.85
CA ARG A 19 -5.43 12.74 11.25
C ARG A 19 -4.75 12.63 9.89
N VAL A 20 -4.63 11.40 9.43
CA VAL A 20 -4.23 11.10 8.04
C VAL A 20 -5.43 11.34 7.13
N THR A 21 -5.19 11.91 5.95
CA THR A 21 -6.24 12.22 4.96
C THR A 21 -6.04 11.42 3.68
N PRO A 22 -7.08 11.24 2.85
CA PRO A 22 -6.94 10.55 1.57
C PRO A 22 -5.88 11.20 0.66
N ASP A 23 -5.86 12.53 0.62
CA ASP A 23 -4.85 13.27 -0.17
C ASP A 23 -3.43 13.06 0.38
N HIS A 24 -3.25 12.95 1.70
CA HIS A 24 -1.94 12.61 2.28
C HIS A 24 -1.46 11.22 1.84
N ILE A 25 -2.36 10.23 1.84
CA ILE A 25 -2.04 8.86 1.41
C ILE A 25 -1.60 8.82 -0.05
N GLU A 26 -2.28 9.56 -0.91
CA GLU A 26 -1.89 9.66 -2.32
C GLU A 26 -0.57 10.42 -2.49
N ASN A 27 -0.34 11.49 -1.72
CA ASN A 27 0.87 12.29 -1.83
C ASN A 27 2.14 11.57 -1.37
N VAL A 28 2.05 10.63 -0.42
CA VAL A 28 3.23 9.86 0.01
C VAL A 28 3.66 8.80 -1.00
N ILE A 29 2.82 8.47 -2.00
CA ILE A 29 3.15 7.52 -3.07
C ILE A 29 3.89 8.25 -4.18
N THR A 30 5.09 7.78 -4.52
CA THR A 30 5.94 8.38 -5.57
C THR A 30 5.91 7.62 -6.89
N SER A 31 5.73 6.30 -6.86
CA SER A 31 5.57 5.48 -8.05
C SER A 31 4.75 4.22 -7.79
N GLU A 32 4.15 3.70 -8.85
CA GLU A 32 3.36 2.47 -8.83
C GLU A 32 3.85 1.53 -9.93
N HIS A 33 4.03 0.26 -9.58
CA HIS A 33 4.47 -0.78 -10.49
C HIS A 33 3.52 -1.96 -10.43
N TYR A 34 3.19 -2.51 -11.60
CA TYR A 34 2.24 -3.62 -11.73
C TYR A 34 2.86 -4.74 -12.55
N PHE A 35 2.70 -5.96 -12.08
CA PHE A 35 3.13 -7.17 -12.78
C PHE A 35 2.32 -8.37 -12.27
N THR A 36 2.20 -9.39 -13.10
CA THR A 36 1.65 -10.68 -12.65
C THR A 36 2.75 -11.56 -12.06
N GLY A 37 2.38 -12.59 -11.29
CA GLY A 37 3.34 -13.62 -10.90
C GLY A 37 4.08 -14.24 -12.10
N TYR A 38 3.40 -14.32 -13.25
CA TYR A 38 3.99 -14.82 -14.49
C TYR A 38 5.07 -13.88 -15.02
N ASP A 39 4.81 -12.56 -15.02
CA ASP A 39 5.80 -11.56 -15.42
C ASP A 39 7.04 -11.60 -14.52
N GLY A 40 6.85 -11.76 -13.21
CA GLY A 40 7.95 -11.95 -12.25
C GLY A 40 8.80 -13.18 -12.58
N ARG A 41 8.17 -14.32 -12.90
CA ARG A 41 8.86 -15.53 -13.34
C ARG A 41 9.65 -15.32 -14.63
N ILE A 42 9.05 -14.67 -15.64
CA ILE A 42 9.73 -14.38 -16.90
C ILE A 42 10.93 -13.45 -16.68
N GLY A 43 10.80 -12.43 -15.83
CA GLY A 43 11.89 -11.54 -15.47
C GLY A 43 13.07 -12.29 -14.84
N ALA A 44 12.80 -13.19 -13.90
CA ALA A 44 13.83 -14.00 -13.27
C ALA A 44 14.53 -14.96 -14.28
N LEU A 45 13.78 -15.58 -15.20
CA LEU A 45 14.37 -16.42 -16.26
C LEU A 45 15.27 -15.59 -17.19
N ALA A 46 14.83 -14.39 -17.56
CA ALA A 46 15.60 -13.49 -18.41
C ALA A 46 16.91 -13.05 -17.73
N ASN A 47 16.91 -12.94 -16.40
CA ASN A 47 18.08 -12.65 -15.59
C ASN A 47 18.98 -13.88 -15.34
N ARG A 48 18.67 -15.04 -15.94
CA ARG A 48 19.40 -16.31 -15.77
C ARG A 48 19.45 -16.78 -14.32
N GLU A 49 18.42 -16.46 -13.54
CA GLU A 49 18.25 -17.04 -12.22
C GLU A 49 17.93 -18.53 -12.34
N ASP A 50 18.40 -19.31 -11.37
CA ASP A 50 18.08 -20.74 -11.29
C ASP A 50 16.64 -20.89 -10.77
N ILE A 51 15.70 -21.10 -11.70
CA ILE A 51 14.29 -21.24 -11.38
C ILE A 51 13.89 -22.71 -11.55
N PRO A 52 13.23 -23.31 -10.55
CA PRO A 52 12.68 -24.65 -10.68
C PRO A 52 11.84 -24.82 -11.94
N ALA A 53 11.96 -25.98 -12.58
CA ALA A 53 11.00 -26.39 -13.59
C ALA A 53 9.61 -26.41 -12.94
N VAL A 54 8.67 -25.68 -13.55
CA VAL A 54 7.26 -25.67 -13.13
C VAL A 54 6.45 -26.38 -14.19
N GLU A 55 5.43 -27.12 -13.76
CA GLU A 55 4.43 -27.67 -14.65
C GLU A 55 3.67 -26.53 -15.35
N LEU A 56 3.14 -26.79 -16.55
CA LEU A 56 2.43 -25.77 -17.35
C LEU A 56 1.25 -25.14 -16.59
N ASP A 57 0.61 -25.92 -15.72
CA ASP A 57 -0.55 -25.49 -14.94
C ASP A 57 -0.19 -24.44 -13.88
N ASP A 58 0.97 -24.59 -13.22
CA ASP A 58 1.46 -23.61 -12.25
C ASP A 58 1.77 -22.26 -12.93
N ALA A 59 2.35 -22.31 -14.13
CA ALA A 59 2.61 -21.10 -14.92
C ALA A 59 1.32 -20.35 -15.31
N ASN A 60 0.21 -21.07 -15.51
CA ASN A 60 -1.08 -20.47 -15.79
C ASN A 60 -1.68 -19.80 -14.54
N GLN A 61 -1.53 -20.40 -13.35
CA GLN A 61 -1.98 -19.79 -12.09
C GLN A 61 -1.26 -18.47 -11.80
N LEU A 62 0.04 -18.39 -12.12
CA LEU A 62 0.84 -17.17 -11.96
C LEU A 62 0.32 -15.99 -12.80
N ARG A 63 -0.43 -16.23 -13.87
CA ARG A 63 -1.05 -15.16 -14.68
C ARG A 63 -2.26 -14.51 -14.00
N LEU A 64 -2.90 -15.22 -13.07
CA LEU A 64 -4.11 -14.78 -12.38
C LEU A 64 -3.81 -13.93 -11.13
N LEU A 65 -2.54 -13.88 -10.72
CA LEU A 65 -2.07 -13.13 -9.56
C LEU A 65 -1.44 -11.82 -10.03
N THR A 66 -2.10 -10.70 -9.72
CA THR A 66 -1.59 -9.34 -9.98
C THR A 66 -0.97 -8.77 -8.72
N PHE A 67 0.24 -8.23 -8.83
CA PHE A 67 0.92 -7.45 -7.80
C PHE A 67 0.86 -5.97 -8.14
N CYS A 68 0.71 -5.15 -7.10
CA CYS A 68 0.96 -3.72 -7.10
C CYS A 68 2.11 -3.46 -6.11
N VAL A 69 3.12 -2.71 -6.54
CA VAL A 69 4.21 -2.24 -5.68
C VAL A 69 4.23 -0.73 -5.71
N LEU A 70 3.96 -0.12 -4.56
CA LEU A 70 4.00 1.32 -4.34
C LEU A 70 5.31 1.69 -3.68
N VAL A 71 6.02 2.68 -4.23
CA VAL A 71 7.21 3.26 -3.60
C VAL A 71 6.81 4.54 -2.89
N LEU A 72 7.07 4.63 -1.59
CA LEU A 72 6.74 5.82 -0.78
C LEU A 72 7.87 6.86 -0.85
N GLU A 73 7.57 8.10 -0.46
CA GLU A 73 8.51 9.24 -0.46
C GLU A 73 9.81 8.95 0.32
N ASN A 74 9.72 8.15 1.39
CA ASN A 74 10.88 7.73 2.19
C ASN A 74 11.64 6.53 1.61
N GLY A 75 11.26 6.04 0.43
CA GLY A 75 11.84 4.88 -0.24
C GLY A 75 11.33 3.52 0.25
N PHE A 76 10.42 3.49 1.24
CA PHE A 76 9.80 2.25 1.68
C PHE A 76 8.82 1.74 0.61
N THR A 77 8.77 0.43 0.42
CA THR A 77 7.86 -0.20 -0.56
C THR A 77 6.69 -0.86 0.13
N VAL A 78 5.48 -0.61 -0.37
CA VAL A 78 4.26 -1.28 0.08
C VAL A 78 3.68 -2.08 -1.07
N THR A 79 3.41 -3.36 -0.84
CA THR A 79 2.82 -4.23 -1.85
C THR A 79 1.34 -4.43 -1.63
N GLY A 80 0.62 -4.77 -2.68
CA GLY A 80 -0.75 -5.27 -2.62
C GLY A 80 -0.98 -6.27 -3.73
N GLU A 81 -1.92 -7.18 -3.50
CA GLU A 81 -2.09 -8.36 -4.32
C GLU A 81 -3.57 -8.55 -4.70
N SER A 82 -3.83 -8.99 -5.91
CA SER A 82 -5.14 -9.46 -6.36
C SER A 82 -4.99 -10.85 -6.98
N ALA A 83 -5.58 -11.85 -6.33
CA ALA A 83 -5.57 -13.24 -6.79
C ALA A 83 -6.94 -13.59 -7.37
N CYS A 84 -7.03 -13.71 -8.69
CA CYS A 84 -8.28 -14.11 -9.35
C CYS A 84 -8.47 -15.64 -9.22
N ALA A 85 -9.66 -16.06 -8.79
CA ALA A 85 -9.95 -17.47 -8.53
C ALA A 85 -10.17 -18.31 -9.81
N SER A 86 -10.48 -17.68 -10.95
CA SER A 86 -10.78 -18.40 -12.20
C SER A 86 -10.28 -17.60 -13.41
N PRO A 87 -9.60 -18.25 -14.38
CA PRO A 87 -9.13 -17.60 -15.60
C PRO A 87 -10.24 -16.89 -16.38
N GLU A 88 -11.44 -17.46 -16.41
CA GLU A 88 -12.60 -16.93 -17.14
C GLU A 88 -13.04 -15.55 -16.62
N ASN A 89 -12.77 -15.28 -15.34
CA ASN A 89 -13.10 -14.03 -14.67
C ASN A 89 -11.89 -13.10 -14.53
N PHE A 90 -10.74 -13.44 -15.12
CA PHE A 90 -9.56 -12.61 -15.04
C PHE A 90 -9.73 -11.34 -15.86
N ASP A 91 -9.58 -10.21 -15.18
CA ASP A 91 -9.52 -8.89 -15.79
C ASP A 91 -8.32 -8.14 -15.19
N ALA A 92 -7.36 -7.79 -16.04
CA ALA A 92 -6.12 -7.16 -15.63
C ALA A 92 -6.33 -5.76 -15.04
N GLU A 93 -7.33 -5.01 -15.52
CA GLU A 93 -7.62 -3.67 -15.02
C GLU A 93 -8.26 -3.74 -13.62
N ILE A 94 -9.22 -4.65 -13.44
CA ILE A 94 -9.84 -4.91 -12.13
C ILE A 94 -8.79 -5.43 -11.14
N GLY A 95 -7.94 -6.37 -11.57
CA GLY A 95 -6.87 -6.91 -10.74
C GLY A 95 -5.90 -5.83 -10.25
N ARG A 96 -5.52 -4.89 -11.12
CA ARG A 96 -4.67 -3.74 -10.75
C ARG A 96 -5.34 -2.83 -9.72
N LYS A 97 -6.63 -2.50 -9.92
CA LYS A 97 -7.40 -1.67 -8.97
C LYS A 97 -7.43 -2.32 -7.59
N ILE A 98 -7.79 -3.60 -7.51
CA ILE A 98 -7.82 -4.34 -6.23
C ILE A 98 -6.44 -4.43 -5.59
N ALA A 99 -5.40 -4.74 -6.37
CA ALA A 99 -4.04 -4.83 -5.85
C ALA A 99 -3.55 -3.48 -5.31
N ARG A 100 -3.85 -2.38 -5.99
CA ARG A 100 -3.55 -1.01 -5.54
C ARG A 100 -4.30 -0.68 -4.26
N ASP A 101 -5.61 -0.92 -4.22
CA ASP A 101 -6.43 -0.64 -3.04
C ASP A 101 -5.89 -1.40 -1.82
N ASN A 102 -5.52 -2.68 -1.98
CA ASN A 102 -4.92 -3.48 -0.92
C ASN A 102 -3.57 -2.90 -0.44
N ALA A 103 -2.74 -2.35 -1.32
CA ALA A 103 -1.51 -1.67 -0.95
C ALA A 103 -1.79 -0.36 -0.19
N VAL A 104 -2.73 0.45 -0.68
CA VAL A 104 -3.17 1.71 -0.08
C VAL A 104 -3.72 1.51 1.34
N GLN A 105 -4.49 0.45 1.58
CA GLN A 105 -4.97 0.11 2.93
C GLN A 105 -3.82 -0.18 3.91
N LYS A 106 -2.70 -0.74 3.45
CA LYS A 106 -1.50 -0.92 4.28
C LYS A 106 -0.83 0.43 4.58
N ILE A 107 -0.79 1.36 3.64
CA ILE A 107 -0.26 2.72 3.85
C ILE A 107 -1.09 3.46 4.91
N TRP A 108 -2.42 3.35 4.88
CA TRP A 108 -3.28 3.92 5.93
C TRP A 108 -2.87 3.50 7.35
N MET A 109 -2.56 2.20 7.55
CA MET A 109 -2.09 1.71 8.84
C MET A 109 -0.73 2.30 9.24
N LEU A 110 0.21 2.39 8.28
CA LEU A 110 1.55 2.92 8.52
C LEU A 110 1.53 4.41 8.86
N GLU A 111 0.85 5.23 8.05
CA GLU A 111 0.74 6.67 8.26
C GLU A 111 -0.05 6.99 9.54
N GLY A 112 -1.05 6.18 9.88
CA GLY A 112 -1.78 6.29 11.14
C GLY A 112 -0.88 6.03 12.35
N TYR A 113 -0.06 4.98 12.29
CA TYR A 113 0.93 4.69 13.33
C TYR A 113 1.98 5.82 13.44
N LEU A 114 2.54 6.28 12.31
CA LEU A 114 3.54 7.35 12.28
C LEU A 114 2.98 8.67 12.84
N LEU A 115 1.72 9.00 12.55
CA LEU A 115 1.07 10.16 13.15
C LEU A 115 0.97 10.00 14.66
N LYS A 116 0.52 8.84 15.15
CA LYS A 116 0.38 8.60 16.59
C LYS A 116 1.73 8.62 17.30
N GLN A 117 2.77 8.08 16.69
CA GLN A 117 4.13 8.11 17.20
C GLN A 117 4.64 9.54 17.33
N ARG A 118 4.48 10.37 16.29
CA ARG A 118 4.83 11.81 16.34
C ARG A 118 4.12 12.53 17.50
N MET A 119 2.83 12.27 17.69
CA MET A 119 2.07 12.87 18.80
C MET A 119 2.58 12.41 20.17
N HIS A 120 3.01 11.15 20.31
CA HIS A 120 3.59 10.62 21.54
C HIS A 120 4.93 11.31 21.86
N ASP A 121 5.80 11.42 20.85
CA ASP A 121 7.14 11.99 21.01
C ASP A 121 7.08 13.50 21.30
N ASP A 122 6.18 14.23 20.64
CA ASP A 122 5.91 15.64 20.94
C ASP A 122 5.42 15.84 22.37
N ALA A 123 4.52 14.97 22.86
CA ALA A 123 4.02 15.03 24.22
C ALA A 123 5.15 14.74 25.23
N HIS A 124 5.99 13.75 24.95
CA HIS A 124 7.13 13.41 25.79
C HIS A 124 8.17 14.54 25.86
N LEU A 125 8.48 15.16 24.71
CA LEU A 125 9.41 16.30 24.64
C LEU A 125 8.92 17.49 25.47
N ARG A 126 7.62 17.80 25.40
CA ARG A 126 7.03 18.89 26.21
C ARG A 126 7.17 18.65 27.71
N GLU A 127 7.00 17.42 28.16
CA GLU A 127 7.18 17.07 29.57
C GLU A 127 8.65 17.20 30.02
N LEU A 128 9.60 16.76 29.18
CA LEU A 128 11.04 16.92 29.46
C LEU A 128 11.47 18.38 29.54
N LEU A 129 10.90 19.25 28.71
CA LEU A 129 11.21 20.69 28.74
C LEU A 129 10.67 21.34 30.02
N ARG A 130 9.45 20.98 30.45
CA ARG A 130 8.84 21.48 31.69
C ARG A 130 9.69 21.15 32.92
N GLN A 131 10.23 19.94 32.99
CA GLN A 131 11.07 19.49 34.11
C GLN A 131 12.45 20.18 34.17
N LYS A 132 12.90 20.83 33.10
CA LYS A 132 14.18 21.58 33.09
C LYS A 132 14.03 23.03 33.53
N GLU A 133 12.79 23.53 33.62
CA GLU A 133 12.47 24.89 34.04
C GLU A 133 12.15 24.98 35.55
N GLU A 134 12.06 23.84 36.24
CA GLU A 134 11.91 23.70 37.70
C GLU A 134 13.27 23.46 38.40
#